data_AF-A0A4R7I1Z9-F1
#
_entry.id   AF-A0A4R7I1Z9-F1
#
_cell.length_a   1.000
_cell.length_b   1.000
_cell.length_c   1.000
_cell.angle_alpha   90.00
_cell.angle_beta   90.00
_cell.angle_gamma   90.00
#
_symmetry.space_group_name_H-M   'P 1'
#
loop_
_entity.id
_entity.type
_entity.pdbx_description
1 polymer ?
#
loop_
_entity_poly.entity_id
_entity_poly.type
_entity_poly.pdbx_seq_one_letter_code
_entity_poly.pdbx_strand_id
1 'polypeptide(L)'
;MSRTRFHTVLRTLIGGSVVMSLAAACGDDAVSTPTSTTAITTTPTTAPTTTPETTPTTAPTTVPETTMPATTAPPTTAAPTTVAPTTVVPTTTPPTTVPVVEPVVAVWPAAEVVFDTPEEAASDFIEQVFGVEPLIGEFMQGDGRSGEIEVLSPLDDDDPATTRPTGVILFMRQLGADDGWFVLSATSEGVTIDVPEFGDEVTAGDLTVDGLGRGFEGTVVVRALIPADPPEVLDFEITATDWTTPVPYTATLDLSATSPGDVVTIVAVGDTGIAATGEFAATAVVVG
;
A
#
# COMPACT_ATOMS: atom_id res chain seq x y z
N MET A 1 32.40 -0.73 -8.30
CA MET A 1 32.63 -1.86 -7.36
C MET A 1 31.39 -2.74 -7.44
N SER A 2 31.45 -3.78 -8.26
CA SER A 2 30.31 -4.66 -8.55
C SER A 2 30.19 -5.69 -7.42
N ARG A 3 29.06 -5.68 -6.71
CA ARG A 3 28.75 -6.68 -5.68
C ARG A 3 28.00 -7.83 -6.35
N THR A 4 28.73 -8.92 -6.57
CA THR A 4 28.20 -10.22 -6.99
C THR A 4 27.26 -10.75 -5.91
N ARG A 5 25.95 -10.84 -6.20
CA ARG A 5 24.96 -11.49 -5.32
C ARG A 5 25.17 -13.01 -5.37
N PHE A 6 25.56 -13.61 -4.23
CA PHE A 6 25.54 -15.06 -4.03
C PHE A 6 24.11 -15.50 -3.74
N HIS A 7 23.47 -16.18 -4.71
CA HIS A 7 22.25 -16.93 -4.49
C HIS A 7 22.55 -18.14 -3.60
N THR A 8 22.21 -18.06 -2.31
CA THR A 8 22.20 -19.24 -1.43
C THR A 8 20.83 -19.90 -1.54
N VAL A 9 20.72 -20.83 -2.48
CA VAL A 9 19.59 -21.76 -2.57
C VAL A 9 19.69 -22.75 -1.40
N LEU A 10 18.94 -22.49 -0.33
CA LEU A 10 18.75 -23.47 0.74
C LEU A 10 17.47 -24.29 0.46
N ARG A 11 17.61 -25.32 -0.37
CA ARG A 11 16.63 -26.40 -0.48
C ARG A 11 16.63 -27.21 0.81
N THR A 12 15.67 -26.95 1.69
CA THR A 12 15.38 -27.81 2.84
C THR A 12 14.40 -28.90 2.41
N LEU A 13 14.96 -30.07 2.11
CA LEU A 13 14.24 -31.33 1.96
C LEU A 13 13.77 -31.80 3.36
N ILE A 14 12.48 -31.66 3.67
CA ILE A 14 11.86 -32.43 4.77
C ILE A 14 11.10 -33.60 4.14
N GLY A 15 11.78 -34.74 4.12
CA GLY A 15 11.14 -36.04 3.97
C GLY A 15 10.31 -36.35 5.21
N GLY A 16 9.03 -36.64 5.00
CA GLY A 16 8.09 -37.07 6.03
C GLY A 16 7.05 -37.99 5.41
N SER A 17 7.46 -39.21 5.06
CA SER A 17 6.55 -40.29 4.67
C SER A 17 5.59 -40.61 5.82
N VAL A 18 4.30 -40.30 5.65
CA VAL A 18 3.23 -40.99 6.37
C VAL A 18 2.46 -41.83 5.36
N VAL A 19 2.80 -43.12 5.35
CA VAL A 19 2.01 -44.18 4.72
C VAL A 19 0.77 -44.37 5.58
N MET A 20 -0.39 -43.95 5.09
CA MET A 20 -1.68 -44.37 5.63
C MET A 20 -2.44 -45.11 4.55
N SER A 21 -2.26 -46.42 4.54
CA SER A 21 -3.05 -47.38 3.77
C SER A 21 -4.50 -47.32 4.24
N LEU A 22 -5.41 -46.90 3.36
CA LEU A 22 -6.84 -47.17 3.53
C LEU A 22 -7.37 -47.92 2.32
N ALA A 23 -8.08 -48.99 2.63
CA ALA A 23 -8.40 -50.11 1.77
C ALA A 23 -9.35 -49.76 0.62
N ALA A 24 -9.20 -50.53 -0.47
CA ALA A 24 -10.16 -50.68 -1.53
C ALA A 24 -11.53 -51.12 -0.99
N ALA A 25 -12.58 -50.36 -1.32
CA ALA A 25 -13.94 -50.84 -1.38
C ALA A 25 -14.51 -50.48 -2.75
N CYS A 26 -14.64 -51.49 -3.60
CA CYS A 26 -15.45 -51.45 -4.80
C CYS A 26 -16.93 -51.37 -4.37
N GLY A 27 -17.68 -50.49 -5.04
CA GLY A 27 -19.12 -50.34 -4.87
C GLY A 27 -19.69 -49.62 -6.08
N ASP A 28 -19.94 -50.39 -7.13
CA ASP A 28 -20.93 -50.05 -8.16
C ASP A 28 -22.29 -49.92 -7.49
N ASP A 29 -22.93 -48.74 -7.59
CA ASP A 29 -24.40 -48.67 -7.63
C ASP A 29 -24.85 -47.33 -8.22
N ALA A 30 -25.57 -47.45 -9.33
CA ALA A 30 -26.26 -46.37 -10.02
C ALA A 30 -27.49 -45.95 -9.21
N VAL A 31 -27.58 -44.69 -8.79
CA VAL A 31 -28.85 -44.08 -8.37
C VAL A 31 -28.93 -42.61 -8.82
N SER A 32 -29.98 -42.37 -9.60
CA SER A 32 -30.59 -41.12 -10.05
C SER A 32 -30.41 -39.89 -9.14
N THR A 33 -29.96 -38.79 -9.75
CA THR A 33 -30.06 -37.43 -9.23
C THR A 33 -31.51 -36.92 -9.27
N PRO A 34 -32.13 -36.50 -8.15
CA PRO A 34 -33.29 -35.61 -8.20
C PRO A 34 -32.82 -34.15 -8.35
N THR A 35 -33.28 -33.51 -9.42
CA THR A 35 -33.24 -32.06 -9.62
C THR A 35 -33.97 -31.36 -8.47
N SER A 36 -33.23 -30.67 -7.59
CA SER A 36 -33.80 -29.76 -6.60
C SER A 36 -33.73 -28.33 -7.14
N THR A 37 -34.79 -27.91 -7.82
CA THR A 37 -35.07 -26.52 -8.14
C THR A 37 -35.62 -25.85 -6.88
N THR A 38 -34.78 -25.09 -6.17
CA THR A 38 -35.23 -24.21 -5.09
C THR A 38 -35.49 -22.82 -5.68
N ALA A 39 -36.77 -22.49 -5.88
CA ALA A 39 -37.20 -21.14 -6.22
C ALA A 39 -37.10 -20.26 -4.97
N ILE A 40 -36.20 -19.28 -4.98
CA ILE A 40 -36.09 -18.27 -3.93
C ILE A 40 -37.17 -17.21 -4.20
N THR A 41 -38.17 -17.18 -3.33
CA THR A 41 -39.23 -16.15 -3.32
C THR A 41 -38.69 -14.92 -2.60
N THR A 42 -38.55 -13.81 -3.31
CA THR A 42 -38.13 -12.53 -2.74
C THR A 42 -39.33 -11.80 -2.13
N THR A 43 -39.29 -11.58 -0.81
CA THR A 43 -40.20 -10.66 -0.12
C THR A 43 -39.67 -9.23 -0.22
N PRO A 44 -40.50 -8.22 -0.55
CA PRO A 44 -40.06 -6.83 -0.60
C PRO A 44 -39.89 -6.28 0.83
N THR A 45 -38.65 -5.94 1.19
CA THR A 45 -38.33 -5.20 2.42
C THR A 45 -38.68 -3.73 2.22
N THR A 46 -39.57 -3.22 3.07
CA THR A 46 -39.98 -1.81 3.10
C THR A 46 -38.95 -0.99 3.88
N ALA A 47 -38.44 0.08 3.28
CA ALA A 47 -37.48 0.99 3.91
C ALA A 47 -38.14 1.80 5.04
N PRO A 48 -37.46 2.02 6.19
CA PRO A 48 -37.93 2.95 7.21
C PRO A 48 -37.74 4.40 6.76
N THR A 49 -38.82 5.18 6.80
CA THR A 49 -38.78 6.64 6.68
C THR A 49 -38.29 7.25 8.00
N THR A 50 -37.14 7.92 7.99
CA THR A 50 -36.63 8.70 9.12
C THR A 50 -36.92 10.19 8.91
N THR A 51 -37.66 10.74 9.87
CA THR A 51 -37.94 12.17 10.04
C THR A 51 -36.71 12.87 10.62
N PRO A 52 -36.25 14.02 10.09
CA PRO A 52 -35.17 14.78 10.72
C PRO A 52 -35.68 15.56 11.94
N GLU A 53 -35.12 15.26 13.11
CA GLU A 53 -35.29 16.01 14.35
C GLU A 53 -34.28 17.18 14.37
N THR A 54 -34.80 18.40 14.43
CA THR A 54 -33.99 19.63 14.52
C THR A 54 -33.87 20.05 15.99
N THR A 55 -32.66 19.94 16.55
CA THR A 55 -32.37 20.46 17.88
C THR A 55 -31.70 21.84 17.76
N PRO A 56 -32.13 22.87 18.50
CA PRO A 56 -31.54 24.21 18.44
C PRO A 56 -30.23 24.32 19.24
N THR A 57 -29.20 24.88 18.60
CA THR A 57 -27.90 25.23 19.19
C THR A 57 -27.98 26.56 19.94
N THR A 58 -27.74 26.56 21.26
CA THR A 58 -27.50 27.77 22.05
C THR A 58 -26.01 28.10 22.11
N ALA A 59 -25.66 29.33 21.70
CA ALA A 59 -24.30 29.87 21.77
C ALA A 59 -23.94 30.35 23.20
N PRO A 60 -22.72 30.09 23.70
CA PRO A 60 -22.27 30.66 24.97
C PRO A 60 -21.87 32.13 24.83
N THR A 61 -22.32 32.93 25.80
CA THR A 61 -21.99 34.35 25.99
C THR A 61 -20.62 34.49 26.66
N THR A 62 -19.71 35.25 26.05
CA THR A 62 -18.41 35.62 26.63
C THR A 62 -18.50 36.96 27.35
N VAL A 63 -18.00 37.00 28.60
CA VAL A 63 -17.84 38.23 29.41
C VAL A 63 -16.41 38.73 29.24
N PRO A 64 -16.17 40.02 28.98
CA PRO A 64 -14.83 40.57 28.90
C PRO A 64 -14.26 40.81 30.30
N GLU A 65 -13.09 40.24 30.57
CA GLU A 65 -12.32 40.46 31.79
C GLU A 65 -11.41 41.69 31.62
N THR A 66 -11.51 42.64 32.56
CA THR A 66 -10.76 43.92 32.54
C THR A 66 -9.51 43.79 33.39
N THR A 67 -8.34 43.77 32.76
CA THR A 67 -7.04 43.68 33.45
C THR A 67 -6.42 45.08 33.63
N MET A 68 -6.15 45.45 34.88
CA MET A 68 -5.44 46.69 35.24
C MET A 68 -3.94 46.60 34.91
N PRO A 69 -3.29 47.71 34.52
CA PRO A 69 -1.84 47.73 34.29
C PRO A 69 -1.05 47.81 35.61
N ALA A 70 -0.05 46.94 35.75
CA ALA A 70 0.92 47.01 36.85
C ALA A 70 1.99 48.08 36.55
N THR A 71 2.26 48.94 37.52
CA THR A 71 3.31 49.97 37.46
C THR A 71 4.61 49.40 38.05
N THR A 72 5.63 49.24 37.22
CA THR A 72 6.96 48.74 37.62
C THR A 72 7.97 49.88 37.62
N ALA A 73 8.68 50.06 38.74
CA ALA A 73 9.73 51.06 38.90
C ALA A 73 11.01 50.68 38.09
N PRO A 74 11.76 51.66 37.58
CA PRO A 74 12.97 51.39 36.81
C PRO A 74 14.13 50.90 37.70
N PRO A 75 14.89 49.87 37.31
CA PRO A 75 16.10 49.47 38.01
C PRO A 75 17.24 50.46 37.72
N THR A 76 18.06 50.74 38.75
CA THR A 76 19.28 51.54 38.63
C THR A 76 20.44 50.62 38.31
N THR A 77 20.96 50.69 37.09
CA THR A 77 22.07 49.86 36.60
C THR A 77 23.40 50.59 36.78
N ALA A 78 24.35 49.95 37.46
CA ALA A 78 25.73 50.43 37.58
C ALA A 78 26.49 50.26 36.25
N ALA A 79 27.40 51.20 35.94
CA ALA A 79 28.20 51.19 34.72
C ALA A 79 29.21 50.02 34.72
N PRO A 80 29.33 49.26 33.62
CA PRO A 80 30.31 48.18 33.54
C PRO A 80 31.71 48.71 33.26
N THR A 81 32.71 48.10 33.89
CA THR A 81 34.14 48.35 33.62
C THR A 81 34.57 47.53 32.41
N THR A 82 34.94 48.20 31.31
CA THR A 82 35.37 47.59 30.06
C THR A 82 36.82 47.12 30.15
N VAL A 83 37.05 45.82 29.99
CA VAL A 83 38.36 45.22 29.75
C VAL A 83 38.51 45.02 28.23
N ALA A 84 39.69 45.35 27.68
CA ALA A 84 39.94 45.26 26.24
C ALA A 84 39.82 43.80 25.73
N PRO A 85 39.12 43.54 24.61
CA PRO A 85 38.97 42.19 24.09
C PRO A 85 40.25 41.72 23.38
N THR A 86 40.66 40.49 23.69
CA THR A 86 41.69 39.76 22.93
C THR A 86 41.01 39.05 21.76
N THR A 87 41.30 39.47 20.53
CA THR A 87 40.76 38.86 19.31
C THR A 87 41.43 37.52 19.03
N VAL A 88 40.72 36.43 19.34
CA VAL A 88 41.00 35.10 18.77
C VAL A 88 40.20 34.97 17.48
N VAL A 89 40.88 34.69 16.37
CA VAL A 89 40.23 34.42 15.09
C VAL A 89 39.48 33.09 15.21
N PRO A 90 38.15 33.04 15.02
CA PRO A 90 37.42 31.78 15.05
C PRO A 90 37.79 30.97 13.81
N THR A 91 38.40 29.80 14.03
CA THR A 91 38.49 28.77 12.99
C THR A 91 37.08 28.18 12.84
N THR A 92 36.31 28.70 11.89
CA THR A 92 35.03 28.12 11.50
C THR A 92 35.29 26.86 10.69
N THR A 93 35.07 25.70 11.29
CA THR A 93 34.85 24.47 10.54
C THR A 93 33.63 24.70 9.64
N PRO A 94 33.68 24.43 8.32
CA PRO A 94 32.50 24.54 7.48
C PRO A 94 31.39 23.66 8.06
N PRO A 95 30.12 24.11 8.05
CA PRO A 95 29.02 23.24 8.44
C PRO A 95 29.08 22.00 7.55
N THR A 96 29.12 20.82 8.16
CA THR A 96 28.83 19.57 7.46
C THR A 96 27.37 19.65 7.05
N THR A 97 27.10 20.11 5.85
CA THR A 97 25.78 20.00 5.23
C THR A 97 25.55 18.51 4.99
N VAL A 98 24.88 17.85 5.93
CA VAL A 98 24.32 16.53 5.65
C VAL A 98 23.25 16.79 4.59
N PRO A 99 23.34 16.20 3.39
CA PRO A 99 22.29 16.36 2.40
C PRO A 99 20.98 15.84 3.02
N VAL A 100 19.95 16.69 3.02
CA VAL A 100 18.59 16.24 3.28
C VAL A 100 18.23 15.34 2.11
N VAL A 101 18.22 14.03 2.34
CA VAL A 101 17.70 13.06 1.39
C VAL A 101 16.19 13.20 1.49
N GLU A 102 15.54 13.75 0.46
CA GLU A 102 14.07 13.70 0.37
C GLU A 102 13.64 12.22 0.35
N PRO A 103 12.62 11.83 1.14
CA PRO A 103 12.16 10.45 1.17
C PRO A 103 11.65 10.07 -0.21
N VAL A 104 12.15 8.94 -0.73
CA VAL A 104 11.67 8.37 -1.98
C VAL A 104 10.32 7.73 -1.70
N VAL A 105 9.24 8.37 -2.15
CA VAL A 105 7.88 7.81 -2.06
C VAL A 105 7.65 6.90 -3.26
N ALA A 106 7.51 5.61 -3.00
CA ALA A 106 7.28 4.59 -4.01
C ALA A 106 6.51 3.42 -3.39
N VAL A 107 5.78 2.69 -4.22
CA VAL A 107 5.11 1.43 -3.83
C VAL A 107 6.14 0.33 -3.57
N TRP A 108 7.21 0.31 -4.37
CA TRP A 108 8.27 -0.69 -4.29
C TRP A 108 9.55 -0.25 -5.01
N PRO A 109 10.74 -0.74 -4.60
CA PRO A 109 11.03 -1.38 -3.32
C PRO A 109 11.18 -0.34 -2.18
N ALA A 110 11.71 -0.79 -1.04
CA ALA A 110 12.27 0.09 -0.02
C ALA A 110 13.30 1.05 -0.63
N ALA A 111 13.40 2.28 -0.11
CA ALA A 111 14.20 3.36 -0.71
C ALA A 111 15.71 3.06 -0.84
N GLU A 112 16.23 2.16 -0.01
CA GLU A 112 17.62 1.70 -0.01
C GLU A 112 17.92 0.58 -1.01
N VAL A 113 16.87 -0.03 -1.59
CA VAL A 113 17.00 -1.07 -2.59
C VAL A 113 17.00 -0.43 -3.97
N VAL A 114 17.98 -0.80 -4.78
CA VAL A 114 18.22 -0.24 -6.11
C VAL A 114 18.17 -1.39 -7.11
N PHE A 115 17.27 -1.28 -8.09
CA PHE A 115 17.20 -2.16 -9.26
C PHE A 115 17.80 -1.47 -10.48
N ASP A 116 18.54 -2.23 -11.27
CA ASP A 116 19.23 -1.72 -12.46
C ASP A 116 18.27 -1.59 -13.65
N THR A 117 17.19 -2.38 -13.69
CA THR A 117 16.16 -2.34 -14.76
C THR A 117 14.74 -2.24 -14.19
N PRO A 118 13.78 -1.69 -14.96
CA PRO A 118 12.38 -1.62 -14.51
C PRO A 118 11.75 -3.02 -14.39
N GLU A 119 12.14 -3.97 -15.24
CA GLU A 119 11.62 -5.34 -15.21
C GLU A 119 12.04 -6.09 -13.95
N GLU A 120 13.26 -5.86 -13.44
CA GLU A 120 13.70 -6.41 -12.15
C GLU A 120 12.85 -5.88 -11.00
N ALA A 121 12.62 -4.56 -10.95
CA ALA A 121 11.78 -3.94 -9.92
C ALA A 121 10.32 -4.43 -9.99
N ALA A 122 9.76 -4.53 -11.19
CA ALA A 122 8.40 -5.01 -11.40
C ALA A 122 8.23 -6.49 -11.03
N SER A 123 9.18 -7.34 -11.45
CA SER A 123 9.14 -8.77 -11.14
C SER A 123 9.24 -9.03 -9.65
N ASP A 124 10.16 -8.32 -8.98
CA ASP A 124 10.36 -8.42 -7.54
C ASP A 124 9.12 -7.95 -6.76
N PHE A 125 8.49 -6.84 -7.18
CA PHE A 125 7.22 -6.39 -6.60
C PHE A 125 6.13 -7.47 -6.65
N ILE A 126 5.93 -8.09 -7.82
CA ILE A 126 4.89 -9.12 -8.00
C ILE A 126 5.20 -10.36 -7.15
N GLU A 127 6.45 -10.84 -7.19
CA GLU A 127 6.88 -12.01 -6.43
C GLU A 127 6.70 -11.78 -4.92
N GLN A 128 7.11 -10.62 -4.42
CA GLN A 128 7.19 -10.37 -2.99
C GLN A 128 5.85 -9.98 -2.38
N VAL A 129 5.03 -9.20 -3.09
CA VAL A 129 3.74 -8.72 -2.56
C VAL A 129 2.62 -9.75 -2.72
N PHE A 130 2.64 -10.52 -3.81
CA PHE A 130 1.59 -11.48 -4.15
C PHE A 130 2.02 -12.94 -3.96
N GLY A 131 3.32 -13.24 -3.85
CA GLY A 131 3.81 -14.61 -3.64
C GLY A 131 3.65 -15.51 -4.86
N VAL A 132 3.60 -14.94 -6.06
CA VAL A 132 3.37 -15.64 -7.33
C VAL A 132 4.53 -15.43 -8.29
N GLU A 133 4.70 -16.35 -9.25
CA GLU A 133 5.70 -16.18 -10.31
C GLU A 133 5.35 -14.95 -11.16
N PRO A 134 6.27 -13.98 -11.33
CA PRO A 134 5.98 -12.75 -12.05
C PRO A 134 5.88 -13.02 -13.55
N LEU A 135 4.71 -12.72 -14.12
CA LEU A 135 4.51 -12.63 -15.56
C LEU A 135 4.27 -11.17 -15.93
N ILE A 136 5.21 -10.57 -16.64
CA ILE A 136 5.16 -9.16 -17.03
C ILE A 136 5.41 -8.99 -18.52
N GLY A 137 4.83 -7.93 -19.08
CA GLY A 137 5.01 -7.52 -20.47
C GLY A 137 6.33 -6.78 -20.72
N GLU A 138 6.46 -6.26 -21.92
CA GLU A 138 7.59 -5.41 -22.29
C GLU A 138 7.50 -4.04 -21.61
N PHE A 139 8.65 -3.45 -21.27
CA PHE A 139 8.72 -2.08 -20.78
C PHE A 139 8.39 -1.07 -21.88
N MET A 140 7.32 -0.31 -21.68
CA MET A 140 6.90 0.78 -22.55
C MET A 140 7.46 2.10 -22.04
N GLN A 141 8.56 2.57 -22.64
CA GLN A 141 9.21 3.83 -22.24
C GLN A 141 8.27 5.03 -22.39
N GLY A 142 8.13 5.81 -21.31
CA GLY A 142 7.46 7.11 -21.29
C GLY A 142 8.43 8.26 -21.56
N ASP A 143 8.96 8.86 -20.49
CA ASP A 143 10.09 9.79 -20.56
C ASP A 143 11.43 9.05 -20.37
N GLY A 144 12.58 9.74 -20.43
CA GLY A 144 13.90 9.11 -20.29
C GLY A 144 14.19 8.45 -18.94
N ARG A 145 13.28 8.54 -17.96
CA ARG A 145 13.42 8.01 -16.59
C ARG A 145 12.13 7.35 -16.09
N SER A 146 11.18 7.05 -16.96
CA SER A 146 9.90 6.44 -16.61
C SER A 146 9.32 5.62 -17.74
N GLY A 147 8.37 4.77 -17.39
CA GLY A 147 7.58 4.01 -18.36
C GLY A 147 6.59 3.11 -17.65
N GLU A 148 6.01 2.21 -18.42
CA GLU A 148 4.90 1.37 -18.00
C GLU A 148 5.22 -0.09 -18.27
N ILE A 149 4.77 -0.98 -17.38
CA ILE A 149 4.85 -2.44 -17.57
C ILE A 149 3.46 -3.02 -17.34
N GLU A 150 2.96 -3.79 -18.29
CA GLU A 150 1.70 -4.52 -18.15
C GLU A 150 1.93 -5.83 -17.36
N VAL A 151 1.05 -6.13 -16.41
CA VAL A 151 1.07 -7.43 -15.71
C VAL A 151 0.27 -8.45 -16.51
N LEU A 152 0.83 -9.64 -16.67
CA LEU A 152 0.24 -10.72 -17.42
C LEU A 152 -0.23 -11.84 -16.49
N SER A 153 -1.18 -12.63 -16.98
CA SER A 153 -1.68 -13.85 -16.34
C SER A 153 -1.49 -15.01 -17.30
N PRO A 154 -1.25 -16.24 -16.82
CA PRO A 154 -1.33 -17.41 -17.69
C PRO A 154 -2.75 -17.51 -18.26
N LEU A 155 -2.85 -17.98 -19.51
CA LEU A 155 -4.13 -18.29 -20.16
C LEU A 155 -4.64 -19.67 -19.76
N ASP A 156 -3.71 -20.60 -19.53
CA ASP A 156 -3.93 -21.97 -19.11
C ASP A 156 -2.89 -22.32 -18.03
N ASP A 157 -3.35 -22.86 -16.91
CA ASP A 157 -2.48 -23.27 -15.80
C ASP A 157 -1.53 -24.42 -16.21
N ASP A 158 -1.91 -25.19 -17.24
CA ASP A 158 -1.10 -26.28 -17.78
C ASP A 158 -0.06 -25.83 -18.84
N ASP A 159 -0.17 -24.59 -19.35
CA ASP A 159 0.76 -24.01 -20.33
C ASP A 159 1.07 -22.52 -20.05
N PRO A 160 2.01 -22.24 -19.12
CA PRO A 160 2.36 -20.87 -18.74
C PRO A 160 3.05 -20.08 -19.86
N ALA A 161 3.40 -20.71 -20.99
CA ALA A 161 3.93 -20.00 -22.15
C ALA A 161 2.85 -19.19 -22.88
N THR A 162 1.57 -19.50 -22.65
CA THR A 162 0.45 -18.70 -23.14
C THR A 162 -0.01 -17.74 -22.07
N THR A 163 0.14 -16.44 -22.33
CA THR A 163 -0.24 -15.39 -21.38
C THR A 163 -1.25 -14.43 -22.00
N ARG A 164 -1.96 -13.72 -21.13
CA ARG A 164 -2.87 -12.63 -21.48
C ARG A 164 -2.65 -11.44 -20.55
N PRO A 165 -2.91 -10.21 -21.01
CA PRO A 165 -3.02 -9.05 -20.14
C PRO A 165 -4.01 -9.28 -18.98
N THR A 166 -3.62 -8.87 -17.78
CA THR A 166 -4.55 -8.72 -16.65
C THR A 166 -5.35 -7.42 -16.72
N GLY A 167 -4.87 -6.45 -17.51
CA GLY A 167 -5.38 -5.07 -17.48
C GLY A 167 -4.75 -4.22 -16.38
N VAL A 168 -3.79 -4.76 -15.61
CA VAL A 168 -3.00 -4.00 -14.64
C VAL A 168 -1.78 -3.38 -15.31
N ILE A 169 -1.59 -2.07 -15.10
CA ILE A 169 -0.42 -1.32 -15.55
C ILE A 169 0.38 -0.84 -14.33
N LEU A 170 1.66 -1.16 -14.31
CA LEU A 170 2.63 -0.64 -13.34
C LEU A 170 3.28 0.62 -13.88
N PHE A 171 3.27 1.70 -13.10
CA PHE A 171 3.99 2.93 -13.43
C PHE A 171 5.39 2.89 -12.80
N MET A 172 6.41 2.92 -13.65
CA MET A 172 7.81 2.78 -13.26
C MET A 172 8.54 4.12 -13.33
N ARG A 173 9.47 4.38 -12.40
CA ARG A 173 10.33 5.56 -12.44
C ARG A 173 11.70 5.32 -11.84
N GLN A 174 12.73 5.92 -12.46
CA GLN A 174 14.05 6.04 -11.87
C GLN A 174 14.08 7.16 -10.83
N LEU A 175 14.47 6.83 -9.61
CA LEU A 175 14.57 7.76 -8.48
C LEU A 175 15.94 7.65 -7.80
N GLY A 176 16.22 8.61 -6.92
CA GLY A 176 17.47 8.66 -6.16
C GLY A 176 18.69 9.10 -6.97
N ALA A 177 19.84 9.16 -6.30
CA ALA A 177 21.12 9.55 -6.89
C ALA A 177 21.77 8.42 -7.71
N ASP A 178 21.35 7.19 -7.48
CA ASP A 178 21.85 5.98 -8.15
C ASP A 178 20.97 5.55 -9.34
N ASP A 179 19.96 6.36 -9.70
CA ASP A 179 19.01 6.09 -10.82
C ASP A 179 18.32 4.72 -10.75
N GLY A 180 18.02 4.25 -9.53
CA GLY A 180 17.34 2.98 -9.28
C GLY A 180 15.89 2.99 -9.76
N TRP A 181 15.40 1.87 -10.28
CA TRP A 181 14.01 1.72 -10.71
C TRP A 181 13.06 1.37 -9.56
N PHE A 182 11.94 2.08 -9.53
CA PHE A 182 10.86 1.92 -8.55
C PHE A 182 9.51 1.76 -9.25
N VAL A 183 8.61 1.00 -8.62
CA VAL A 183 7.17 1.01 -8.90
C VAL A 183 6.57 2.18 -8.12
N LEU A 184 5.95 3.13 -8.82
CA LEU A 184 5.26 4.27 -8.18
C LEU A 184 3.84 3.93 -7.80
N SER A 185 3.12 3.28 -8.71
CA SER A 185 1.72 2.90 -8.53
C SER A 185 1.36 1.78 -9.48
N ALA A 186 0.23 1.13 -9.21
CA ALA A 186 -0.41 0.17 -10.11
C ALA A 186 -1.87 0.56 -10.29
N THR A 187 -2.37 0.44 -11.52
CA THR A 187 -3.77 0.73 -11.85
C THR A 187 -4.38 -0.40 -12.65
N SER A 188 -5.69 -0.61 -12.49
CA SER A 188 -6.49 -1.51 -13.32
C SER A 188 -7.88 -0.92 -13.53
N GLU A 189 -8.62 -1.40 -14.54
CA GLU A 189 -10.02 -1.01 -14.73
C GLU A 189 -10.96 -1.66 -13.71
N GLY A 190 -10.57 -2.82 -13.15
CA GLY A 190 -11.38 -3.58 -12.22
C GLY A 190 -11.33 -3.10 -10.78
N VAL A 191 -10.19 -2.52 -10.39
CA VAL A 191 -9.89 -2.09 -9.03
C VAL A 191 -9.12 -0.79 -9.08
N THR A 192 -9.61 0.21 -8.34
CA THR A 192 -8.96 1.51 -8.14
C THR A 192 -8.79 1.79 -6.65
N ILE A 193 -7.87 2.70 -6.34
CA ILE A 193 -7.76 3.36 -5.04
C ILE A 193 -7.88 4.85 -5.36
N ASP A 194 -8.97 5.46 -4.92
CA ASP A 194 -9.26 6.87 -5.16
C ASP A 194 -8.83 7.72 -3.95
N VAL A 195 -8.93 7.16 -2.75
CA VAL A 195 -8.42 7.74 -1.50
C VAL A 195 -7.69 6.65 -0.73
N PRO A 196 -6.46 6.88 -0.24
CA PRO A 196 -5.64 8.08 -0.44
C PRO A 196 -5.07 8.19 -1.87
N GLU A 197 -4.68 9.40 -2.27
CA GLU A 197 -3.92 9.63 -3.50
C GLU A 197 -2.44 9.31 -3.29
N PHE A 198 -1.70 9.11 -4.39
CA PHE A 198 -0.26 8.85 -4.33
C PHE A 198 0.49 10.02 -3.70
N GLY A 199 1.28 9.73 -2.66
CA GLY A 199 2.11 10.69 -1.95
C GLY A 199 1.38 11.49 -0.88
N ASP A 200 0.10 11.19 -0.61
CA ASP A 200 -0.64 11.82 0.47
C ASP A 200 0.05 11.63 1.83
N GLU A 201 0.02 12.67 2.64
CA GLU A 201 0.46 12.63 4.04
C GLU A 201 -0.71 12.16 4.93
N VAL A 202 -0.54 11.05 5.64
CA VAL A 202 -1.55 10.42 6.49
C VAL A 202 -1.09 10.36 7.94
N THR A 203 -2.04 10.30 8.87
CA THR A 203 -1.71 10.16 10.30
C THR A 203 -1.49 8.69 10.66
N ALA A 204 -0.57 8.40 11.57
CA ALA A 204 -0.47 7.08 12.19
C ALA A 204 -1.78 6.72 12.92
N GLY A 205 -2.36 5.56 12.62
CA GLY A 205 -3.66 5.11 13.14
C GLY A 205 -4.59 4.68 12.00
N ASP A 206 -5.91 4.81 12.22
CA ASP A 206 -6.92 4.39 11.24
C ASP A 206 -6.83 5.22 9.94
N LEU A 207 -6.59 4.54 8.82
CA LEU A 207 -6.62 5.09 7.46
C LEU A 207 -7.86 4.57 6.73
N THR A 208 -8.73 5.47 6.29
CA THR A 208 -9.82 5.12 5.37
C THR A 208 -9.28 5.01 3.94
N VAL A 209 -9.61 3.90 3.28
CA VAL A 209 -9.29 3.66 1.87
C VAL A 209 -10.60 3.51 1.10
N ASP A 210 -10.79 4.35 0.08
CA ASP A 210 -11.95 4.32 -0.81
C ASP A 210 -11.52 4.06 -2.25
N GLY A 211 -12.37 3.37 -3.00
CA GLY A 211 -12.15 3.15 -4.43
C GLY A 211 -13.31 2.42 -5.09
N LEU A 212 -13.09 2.02 -6.34
CA LEU A 212 -13.98 1.12 -7.07
C LEU A 212 -13.36 -0.26 -7.15
N GLY A 213 -14.16 -1.31 -7.00
CA GLY A 213 -13.65 -2.67 -6.99
C GLY A 213 -14.67 -3.67 -7.48
N ARG A 214 -14.17 -4.69 -8.17
CA ARG A 214 -14.83 -5.98 -8.38
C ARG A 214 -13.87 -7.08 -7.98
N GLY A 215 -14.40 -8.27 -7.69
CA GLY A 215 -13.54 -9.42 -7.47
C GLY A 215 -14.33 -10.71 -7.30
N PHE A 216 -13.59 -11.82 -7.24
CA PHE A 216 -14.11 -13.14 -6.97
C PHE A 216 -14.93 -13.11 -5.67
N GLU A 217 -16.09 -13.76 -5.73
CA GLU A 217 -17.10 -13.77 -4.65
C GLU A 217 -17.64 -12.38 -4.26
N GLY A 218 -17.42 -11.35 -5.09
CA GLY A 218 -17.84 -9.98 -4.79
C GLY A 218 -17.06 -9.42 -3.61
N THR A 219 -15.75 -9.57 -3.61
CA THR A 219 -14.87 -9.06 -2.56
C THR A 219 -13.64 -8.36 -3.14
N VAL A 220 -13.10 -7.42 -2.37
CA VAL A 220 -11.77 -6.84 -2.58
C VAL A 220 -11.01 -6.93 -1.26
N VAL A 221 -9.74 -7.31 -1.35
CA VAL A 221 -8.83 -7.33 -0.21
C VAL A 221 -7.95 -6.10 -0.28
N VAL A 222 -7.98 -5.28 0.77
CA VAL A 222 -7.20 -4.04 0.88
C VAL A 222 -6.14 -4.24 1.96
N ARG A 223 -4.88 -3.95 1.66
CA ARG A 223 -3.72 -4.21 2.53
C ARG A 223 -2.87 -2.96 2.68
N ALA A 224 -2.35 -2.74 3.89
CA ALA A 224 -1.24 -1.82 4.13
C ALA A 224 0.04 -2.62 4.39
N LEU A 225 1.13 -2.25 3.73
CA LEU A 225 2.43 -2.87 3.91
C LEU A 225 3.57 -1.85 3.90
N ILE A 226 4.64 -2.14 4.62
CA ILE A 226 5.92 -1.43 4.49
C ILE A 226 6.73 -2.13 3.40
N PRO A 227 7.23 -1.40 2.39
CA PRO A 227 8.16 -1.94 1.41
C PRO A 227 9.42 -2.47 2.10
N ALA A 228 9.60 -3.78 2.12
CA ALA A 228 10.72 -4.49 2.74
C ALA A 228 10.86 -5.87 2.08
N ASP A 229 11.97 -6.58 2.31
CA ASP A 229 12.16 -7.95 1.82
C ASP A 229 12.29 -8.93 3.00
N PRO A 230 11.26 -9.74 3.30
CA PRO A 230 9.90 -9.72 2.71
C PRO A 230 9.08 -8.50 3.18
N PRO A 231 7.97 -8.14 2.50
CA PRO A 231 7.15 -7.02 2.90
C PRO A 231 6.53 -7.24 4.28
N GLU A 232 6.55 -6.20 5.10
CA GLU A 232 5.88 -6.21 6.40
C GLU A 232 4.43 -5.79 6.21
N VAL A 233 3.49 -6.72 6.41
CA VAL A 233 2.06 -6.41 6.38
C VAL A 233 1.66 -5.78 7.71
N LEU A 234 1.19 -4.54 7.66
CA LEU A 234 0.70 -3.81 8.83
C LEU A 234 -0.71 -4.26 9.17
N ASP A 235 -1.60 -4.22 8.18
CA ASP A 235 -3.01 -4.57 8.32
C ASP A 235 -3.64 -4.98 6.98
N PHE A 236 -4.79 -5.64 7.05
CA PHE A 236 -5.61 -5.91 5.88
C PHE A 236 -7.10 -5.99 6.22
N GLU A 237 -7.93 -5.61 5.25
CA GLU A 237 -9.38 -5.68 5.33
C GLU A 237 -9.97 -6.34 4.09
N ILE A 238 -11.11 -7.01 4.28
CA ILE A 238 -11.90 -7.60 3.19
C ILE A 238 -13.22 -6.85 3.12
N THR A 239 -13.46 -6.20 1.99
CA THR A 239 -14.70 -5.44 1.76
C THR A 239 -15.56 -6.10 0.69
N ALA A 240 -16.87 -6.00 0.85
CA ALA A 240 -17.83 -6.48 -0.13
C ALA A 240 -17.87 -5.57 -1.36
N THR A 241 -17.97 -6.18 -2.53
CA THR A 241 -18.07 -5.55 -3.85
C THR A 241 -19.04 -6.35 -4.74
N ASP A 242 -18.97 -6.16 -6.06
CA ASP A 242 -19.68 -6.99 -7.05
C ASP A 242 -18.69 -7.90 -7.78
N TRP A 243 -19.18 -8.98 -8.39
CA TRP A 243 -18.34 -9.92 -9.13
C TRP A 243 -17.88 -9.36 -10.49
N THR A 244 -18.74 -8.58 -11.14
CA THR A 244 -18.64 -8.27 -12.57
C THR A 244 -18.34 -6.81 -12.85
N THR A 245 -18.96 -5.93 -12.08
CA THR A 245 -18.93 -4.49 -12.32
C THR A 245 -18.21 -3.82 -11.16
N PRO A 246 -17.17 -3.01 -11.38
CA PRO A 246 -16.56 -2.26 -10.30
C PRO A 246 -17.61 -1.38 -9.59
N VAL A 247 -17.75 -1.56 -8.29
CA VAL A 247 -18.63 -0.78 -7.41
C VAL A 247 -17.82 -0.13 -6.30
N PRO A 248 -18.31 0.97 -5.69
CA PRO A 248 -17.61 1.59 -4.57
C PRO A 248 -17.37 0.61 -3.41
N TYR A 249 -16.19 0.68 -2.84
CA TYR A 249 -15.83 0.02 -1.58
C TYR A 249 -15.18 1.02 -0.62
N THR A 250 -15.21 0.69 0.67
CA THR A 250 -14.50 1.42 1.72
C THR A 250 -13.86 0.40 2.67
N ALA A 251 -12.60 0.60 3.00
CA ALA A 251 -11.85 -0.16 4.00
C ALA A 251 -11.25 0.80 5.05
N THR A 252 -10.94 0.29 6.23
CA THR A 252 -10.21 1.04 7.26
C THR A 252 -9.03 0.21 7.72
N LEU A 253 -7.82 0.70 7.48
CA LEU A 253 -6.57 0.02 7.82
C LEU A 253 -5.94 0.64 9.06
N ASP A 254 -5.41 -0.18 9.95
CA ASP A 254 -4.67 0.26 11.14
C ASP A 254 -3.19 0.50 10.82
N LEU A 255 -2.77 1.77 10.79
CA LEU A 255 -1.38 2.20 10.65
C LEU A 255 -0.74 2.59 11.99
N SER A 256 -1.30 2.21 13.13
CA SER A 256 -0.81 2.63 14.45
C SER A 256 0.60 2.15 14.81
N ALA A 257 1.11 1.14 14.10
CA ALA A 257 2.48 0.65 14.23
C ALA A 257 3.52 1.49 13.48
N THR A 258 3.10 2.43 12.63
CA THR A 258 3.99 3.27 11.82
C THR A 258 4.53 4.48 12.59
N SER A 259 5.63 5.03 12.08
CA SER A 259 6.28 6.24 12.58
C SER A 259 6.24 7.36 11.53
N PRO A 260 6.27 8.64 11.94
CA PRO A 260 6.41 9.75 11.00
C PRO A 260 7.63 9.59 10.10
N GLY A 261 7.42 9.74 8.80
CA GLY A 261 8.38 9.52 7.72
C GLY A 261 8.32 8.14 7.08
N ASP A 262 7.59 7.18 7.65
CA ASP A 262 7.41 5.86 7.03
C ASP A 262 6.61 5.99 5.73
N VAL A 263 7.04 5.26 4.70
CA VAL A 263 6.29 5.10 3.45
C VAL A 263 5.49 3.81 3.54
N VAL A 264 4.17 3.92 3.41
CA VAL A 264 3.26 2.77 3.43
C VAL A 264 2.69 2.56 2.04
N THR A 265 2.76 1.33 1.57
CA THR A 265 2.11 0.88 0.33
C THR A 265 0.72 0.35 0.65
N ILE A 266 -0.28 0.89 -0.04
CA ILE A 266 -1.65 0.41 -0.01
C ILE A 266 -1.89 -0.40 -1.27
N VAL A 267 -2.38 -1.63 -1.13
CA VAL A 267 -2.72 -2.52 -2.25
C VAL A 267 -4.16 -2.94 -2.12
N ALA A 268 -4.95 -2.76 -3.18
CA ALA A 268 -6.31 -3.28 -3.30
C ALA A 268 -6.34 -4.36 -4.37
N VAL A 269 -6.82 -5.55 -4.03
CA VAL A 269 -6.83 -6.73 -4.90
C VAL A 269 -8.26 -7.19 -5.10
N GLY A 270 -8.70 -7.16 -6.36
CA GLY A 270 -9.92 -7.79 -6.83
C GLY A 270 -9.56 -9.21 -7.23
N ASP A 271 -9.69 -10.13 -6.28
CA ASP A 271 -9.30 -11.53 -6.45
C ASP A 271 -9.87 -12.11 -7.76
N THR A 272 -9.10 -12.91 -8.49
CA THR A 272 -9.58 -13.63 -9.69
C THR A 272 -9.79 -15.12 -9.45
N GLY A 273 -9.58 -15.60 -8.23
CA GLY A 273 -9.54 -17.01 -7.90
C GLY A 273 -8.14 -17.62 -8.14
N ILE A 274 -7.88 -18.66 -7.36
CA ILE A 274 -6.75 -19.61 -7.35
C ILE A 274 -5.71 -19.40 -8.48
N ALA A 275 -4.54 -18.89 -8.11
CA ALA A 275 -3.26 -18.90 -8.86
C ALA A 275 -2.86 -17.72 -9.77
N ALA A 276 -3.64 -16.63 -9.87
CA ALA A 276 -3.23 -15.43 -10.60
C ALA A 276 -3.15 -14.19 -9.70
N THR A 277 -2.30 -13.22 -10.06
CA THR A 277 -2.16 -11.91 -9.38
C THR A 277 -3.46 -11.09 -9.35
N GLY A 278 -4.45 -11.47 -10.18
CA GLY A 278 -5.74 -10.81 -10.30
C GLY A 278 -5.66 -9.39 -10.84
N GLU A 279 -6.79 -8.69 -10.81
CA GLU A 279 -6.82 -7.23 -11.01
C GLU A 279 -6.46 -6.56 -9.69
N PHE A 280 -5.57 -5.58 -9.70
CA PHE A 280 -5.19 -4.85 -8.49
C PHE A 280 -4.84 -3.39 -8.77
N ALA A 281 -4.88 -2.60 -7.71
CA ALA A 281 -4.33 -1.24 -7.67
C ALA A 281 -3.36 -1.11 -6.49
N ALA A 282 -2.38 -0.23 -6.64
CA ALA A 282 -1.44 0.08 -5.57
C ALA A 282 -1.05 1.55 -5.58
N THR A 283 -0.97 2.14 -4.39
CA THR A 283 -0.51 3.53 -4.17
C THR A 283 0.38 3.59 -2.93
N ALA A 284 1.18 4.64 -2.81
CA ALA A 284 2.04 4.87 -1.65
C ALA A 284 1.65 6.16 -0.94
N VAL A 285 1.67 6.15 0.39
CA VAL A 285 1.44 7.31 1.26
C VAL A 285 2.60 7.50 2.23
N VAL A 286 2.70 8.69 2.81
CA VAL A 286 3.71 9.03 3.81
C VAL A 286 3.05 9.29 5.15
N VAL A 287 3.57 8.71 6.23
CA VAL A 287 3.06 8.98 7.58
C VAL A 287 3.65 10.30 8.08
N GLY A 288 2.81 11.23 8.52
CA GLY A 288 3.17 12.57 9.03
C GLY A 288 3.26 12.69 10.54
#